data_AF-A0A379LNQ7-F1
#
_entry.id   AF-A0A379LNQ7-F1
#
_cell.length_a   1.000
_cell.length_b   1.000
_cell.length_c   1.000
_cell.angle_alpha   90.00
_cell.angle_beta   90.00
_cell.angle_gamma   90.00
#
_symmetry.space_group_name_H-M   'P 1'
#
loop_
_entity.id
_entity.type
_entity.pdbx_description
1 polymer ?
#
loop_
_entity_poly.entity_id
_entity_poly.type
_entity_poly.pdbx_seq_one_letter_code
_entity_poly.pdbx_strand_id
1 'polypeptide(L)'
;MSTERSLSTEYEATEDVYNAVIGKLYTERRKHQKGSDAFNLLDKKLDMLISNRNNLDNFSLGELAEQRSVLKKTVEDFIASLPK
;
A
#
# COMPACT_ATOMS: atom_id res chain seq x y z
N MET A 1 -22.65 -12.95 16.19
CA MET A 1 -21.29 -12.62 16.69
C MET A 1 -20.17 -12.90 15.67
N SER A 2 -20.44 -13.40 14.45
CA SER A 2 -19.36 -13.83 13.54
C SER A 2 -18.87 -12.74 12.58
N THR A 3 -19.74 -11.83 12.14
CA THR A 3 -19.42 -10.87 11.07
C THR A 3 -18.45 -9.77 11.51
N GLU A 4 -18.63 -9.22 12.72
CA GLU A 4 -17.76 -8.15 13.25
C GLU A 4 -16.33 -8.63 13.48
N ARG A 5 -16.17 -9.88 13.94
CA ARG A 5 -14.86 -10.49 14.16
C ARG A 5 -14.11 -10.72 12.85
N SER A 6 -14.82 -11.18 11.80
CA SER A 6 -14.25 -11.31 10.46
C SER A 6 -13.86 -9.97 9.84
N LEU A 7 -14.65 -8.91 10.08
CA LEU A 7 -14.33 -7.54 9.63
C LEU A 7 -13.02 -7.03 10.25
N SER A 8 -12.87 -7.18 11.57
CA SER A 8 -11.65 -6.78 12.30
C SER A 8 -10.41 -7.51 11.80
N THR A 9 -10.49 -8.83 11.57
CA THR A 9 -9.35 -9.62 11.10
C THR A 9 -8.93 -9.25 9.68
N GLU A 10 -9.89 -9.04 8.77
CA GLU A 10 -9.56 -8.62 7.40
C GLU A 10 -9.04 -7.19 7.35
N TYR A 11 -9.54 -6.30 8.20
CA TYR A 11 -9.01 -4.96 8.38
C TYR A 11 -7.54 -4.99 8.80
N GLU A 12 -7.22 -5.67 9.91
CA GLU A 12 -5.85 -5.80 10.45
C GLU A 12 -4.90 -6.39 9.41
N ALA A 13 -5.33 -7.48 8.75
CA ALA A 13 -4.54 -8.12 7.72
C ALA A 13 -4.30 -7.22 6.49
N THR A 14 -5.24 -6.35 6.15
CA THR A 14 -5.11 -5.40 5.05
C THR A 14 -4.20 -4.23 5.44
N GLU A 15 -4.38 -3.70 6.66
CA GLU A 15 -3.54 -2.64 7.22
C GLU A 15 -2.07 -3.05 7.30
N ASP A 16 -1.79 -4.29 7.75
CA ASP A 16 -0.44 -4.85 7.78
C ASP A 16 0.22 -4.89 6.40
N VAL A 17 -0.57 -5.23 5.37
CA VAL A 17 -0.08 -5.24 3.99
C VAL A 17 0.21 -3.83 3.49
N TYR A 18 -0.65 -2.85 3.79
CA TYR A 18 -0.38 -1.44 3.51
C TYR A 18 0.91 -0.97 4.21
N ASN A 19 1.08 -1.25 5.50
CA ASN A 19 2.25 -0.87 6.28
C ASN A 19 3.54 -1.47 5.71
N ALA A 20 3.53 -2.76 5.35
CA ALA A 20 4.67 -3.44 4.75
C ALA A 20 5.05 -2.82 3.39
N VAL A 21 4.06 -2.55 2.56
CA VAL A 21 4.23 -1.95 1.23
C VAL A 21 4.78 -0.52 1.33
N ILE A 22 4.20 0.31 2.21
CA ILE A 22 4.66 1.68 2.48
C ILE A 22 6.12 1.66 2.97
N GLY A 23 6.46 0.73 3.87
CA GLY A 23 7.84 0.56 4.34
C GLY A 23 8.84 0.20 3.21
N LYS A 24 8.45 -0.68 2.29
CA LYS A 24 9.25 -1.00 1.09
C LYS A 24 9.46 0.24 0.21
N LEU A 25 8.40 0.99 -0.08
CA LEU A 25 8.48 2.20 -0.91
C LEU A 25 9.31 3.30 -0.27
N TYR A 26 9.24 3.50 1.05
CA TYR A 26 10.15 4.42 1.74
C TYR A 26 11.61 4.00 1.62
N THR A 27 11.88 2.70 1.73
CA THR A 27 13.22 2.15 1.57
C THR A 27 13.73 2.38 0.15
N GLU A 28 12.88 2.15 -0.86
CA GLU A 28 13.23 2.41 -2.25
C GLU A 28 13.45 3.90 -2.50
N ARG A 29 12.56 4.79 -2.01
CA ARG A 29 12.67 6.25 -2.14
C ARG A 29 13.99 6.78 -1.60
N ARG A 30 14.53 6.20 -0.52
CA ARG A 30 15.83 6.58 0.04
C ARG A 30 17.02 6.25 -0.86
N LYS A 31 16.88 5.35 -1.83
CA LYS A 31 17.92 5.02 -2.81
C LYS A 31 17.99 6.04 -3.95
N HIS A 32 16.93 6.82 -4.15
CA HIS A 32 16.82 7.80 -5.23
C HIS A 32 17.12 9.22 -4.73
N GLN A 33 17.78 10.02 -5.57
CA GLN A 33 18.06 11.42 -5.26
C GLN A 33 16.77 12.24 -5.20
N LYS A 34 16.62 13.09 -4.17
CA LYS A 34 15.47 14.00 -4.06
C LYS A 34 15.38 14.88 -5.31
N GLY A 35 14.20 14.89 -5.92
CA GLY A 35 13.92 15.65 -7.15
C GLY A 35 14.10 14.85 -8.44
N SER A 36 14.63 13.61 -8.39
CA SER A 36 14.61 12.72 -9.55
C SER A 36 13.19 12.28 -9.90
N ASP A 37 12.97 11.86 -11.15
CA ASP A 37 11.67 11.35 -11.59
C ASP A 37 11.24 10.13 -10.76
N ALA A 38 12.14 9.20 -10.49
CA ALA A 38 11.88 8.04 -9.64
C ALA A 38 11.48 8.46 -8.22
N PHE A 39 12.17 9.43 -7.62
CA PHE A 39 11.83 9.95 -6.28
C PHE A 39 10.42 10.54 -6.28
N ASN A 40 10.09 11.38 -7.26
CA ASN A 40 8.79 12.04 -7.34
C ASN A 40 7.65 11.04 -7.61
N LEU A 41 7.90 10.01 -8.41
CA LEU A 41 6.94 8.91 -8.62
C LEU A 41 6.71 8.11 -7.34
N LEU A 42 7.78 7.79 -6.60
CA LEU A 42 7.70 7.10 -5.32
C LEU A 42 6.91 7.91 -4.28
N ASP A 43 7.15 9.22 -4.21
CA ASP A 43 6.45 10.12 -3.28
C ASP A 43 4.94 10.15 -3.56
N LYS A 44 4.55 10.31 -4.82
CA LYS A 44 3.13 10.24 -5.23
C LYS A 44 2.49 8.90 -4.90
N LYS A 45 3.21 7.79 -5.11
CA LYS A 45 2.70 6.45 -4.81
C LYS A 45 2.52 6.27 -3.30
N LEU A 46 3.45 6.76 -2.48
CA LEU A 46 3.36 6.75 -1.03
C LEU A 46 2.15 7.54 -0.54
N ASP A 47 1.94 8.76 -1.02
CA ASP A 47 0.81 9.61 -0.62
C ASP A 47 -0.53 8.93 -0.91
N MET A 48 -0.67 8.34 -2.11
CA MET A 48 -1.86 7.59 -2.49
C MET A 48 -2.11 6.39 -1.56
N LEU A 49 -1.05 5.63 -1.23
CA LEU A 49 -1.18 4.45 -0.37
C LEU A 49 -1.48 4.81 1.09
N ILE A 50 -0.90 5.90 1.60
CA ILE A 50 -1.20 6.41 2.95
C ILE A 50 -2.66 6.87 3.01
N SER A 51 -3.12 7.59 1.99
CA SER A 51 -4.52 8.00 1.88
C SER A 51 -5.46 6.78 1.85
N ASN A 52 -5.15 5.76 1.04
CA ASN A 52 -5.97 4.55 0.98
C ASN A 52 -5.98 3.80 2.31
N ARG A 53 -4.83 3.68 2.99
CA ARG A 53 -4.74 3.06 4.33
C ARG A 53 -5.63 3.79 5.32
N ASN A 54 -5.58 5.13 5.34
CA ASN A 54 -6.40 5.94 6.25
C ASN A 54 -7.90 5.88 5.95
N ASN A 55 -8.29 5.36 4.79
CA ASN A 55 -9.68 5.16 4.38
C ASN A 55 -10.13 3.69 4.47
N LEU A 56 -9.34 2.81 5.10
CA LEU A 56 -9.66 1.37 5.18
C LEU A 56 -11.00 1.10 5.87
N ASP A 57 -11.38 1.93 6.84
CA ASP A 57 -12.64 1.82 7.58
C ASP A 57 -13.88 1.98 6.69
N ASN A 58 -13.71 2.55 5.48
CA ASN A 58 -14.80 2.78 4.53
C ASN A 58 -14.99 1.62 3.54
N PHE A 59 -14.11 0.61 3.54
CA PHE A 59 -14.22 -0.54 2.63
C PHE A 59 -15.03 -1.68 3.24
N SER A 60 -15.78 -2.37 2.38
CA SER A 60 -16.40 -3.65 2.69
C SER A 60 -15.37 -4.79 2.79
N LEU A 61 -15.76 -5.92 3.38
CA LEU A 61 -14.91 -7.13 3.47
C LEU A 61 -14.34 -7.58 2.12
N GLY A 62 -15.17 -7.54 1.07
CA GLY A 62 -14.75 -7.94 -0.28
C GLY A 62 -13.69 -7.00 -0.84
N GLU A 63 -13.87 -5.70 -0.64
CA GLU A 63 -12.93 -4.67 -1.07
C GLU A 63 -11.60 -4.77 -0.30
N LEU A 64 -11.63 -5.03 1.01
CA LEU A 64 -10.41 -5.25 1.81
C LEU A 64 -9.60 -6.43 1.28
N ALA A 65 -10.27 -7.57 1.04
CA ALA A 65 -9.63 -8.76 0.50
C ALA A 65 -9.02 -8.54 -0.91
N GLU A 66 -9.74 -7.79 -1.77
CA GLU A 66 -9.26 -7.41 -3.10
C GLU A 66 -8.05 -6.47 -3.03
N GLN A 67 -8.14 -5.41 -2.22
CA GLN A 67 -7.05 -4.47 -1.97
C GLN A 67 -5.79 -5.24 -1.56
N ARG A 68 -5.91 -6.14 -0.58
CA ARG A 68 -4.79 -6.96 -0.11
C ARG A 68 -4.14 -7.80 -1.21
N SER A 69 -4.95 -8.43 -2.06
CA SER A 69 -4.48 -9.29 -3.16
C SER A 69 -3.72 -8.50 -4.21
N VAL A 70 -4.21 -7.31 -4.57
CA VAL A 70 -3.66 -6.49 -5.64
C VAL A 70 -2.44 -5.68 -5.16
N LEU A 71 -2.45 -5.19 -3.92
CA LEU A 71 -1.48 -4.19 -3.43
C LEU A 71 -0.03 -4.65 -3.56
N LYS A 72 0.27 -5.87 -3.11
CA LYS A 72 1.64 -6.39 -3.10
C LYS A 72 2.21 -6.46 -4.52
N LYS A 73 1.46 -7.05 -5.44
CA LYS A 73 1.88 -7.21 -6.83
C LYS A 73 2.03 -5.86 -7.53
N THR A 74 1.05 -4.97 -7.39
CA THR A 74 1.09 -3.63 -8.00
C THR A 74 2.29 -2.82 -7.53
N VAL A 75 2.70 -2.95 -6.27
CA VAL A 75 3.88 -2.24 -5.78
C VAL A 75 5.18 -2.86 -6.26
N GLU A 76 5.28 -4.18 -6.34
CA GLU A 76 6.47 -4.85 -6.87
C GLU A 76 6.69 -4.52 -8.35
N ASP A 77 5.62 -4.56 -9.15
CA ASP A 77 5.66 -4.16 -10.56
C ASP A 77 6.02 -2.68 -10.71
N PHE A 78 5.47 -1.80 -9.87
CA PHE A 78 5.81 -0.38 -9.86
C PHE A 78 7.29 -0.15 -9.55
N ILE A 79 7.83 -0.76 -8.49
CA ILE A 79 9.24 -0.63 -8.12
C ILE A 79 10.14 -1.13 -9.27
N ALA A 80 9.79 -2.25 -9.89
CA ALA A 80 10.53 -2.79 -11.02
C ALA A 80 10.53 -1.87 -12.26
N SER A 81 9.50 -1.04 -12.41
CA SER A 81 9.38 -0.07 -13.51
C SER A 81 10.12 1.25 -13.28
N LEU A 82 10.66 1.49 -12.09
CA LEU A 82 11.36 2.74 -11.79
C LEU A 82 12.65 2.85 -12.62
N PRO A 83 12.97 4.06 -13.13
CA PRO A 83 14.24 4.28 -13.79
C PRO A 83 15.39 4.09 -12.78
N LYS A 84 16.46 3.41 -13.23
CA LYS A 84 17.64 3.07 -12.42
C LYS A 84 18.69 4.18 -12.44
#